data_AF-A0ABD0PEJ8-F1
#
_entry.id   AF-A0ABD0PEJ8-F1
#
_cell.length_a   1.000
_cell.length_b   1.000
_cell.length_c   1.000
_cell.angle_alpha   90.00
_cell.angle_beta   90.00
_cell.angle_gamma   90.00
#
_symmetry.space_group_name_H-M   'P 1'
#
loop_
_entity.id
_entity.type
_entity.pdbx_description
1 polymer ?
#
loop_
_entity_poly.entity_id
_entity_poly.type
_entity_poly.pdbx_seq_one_letter_code
_entity_poly.pdbx_strand_id
1 'polypeptide(L)' 'KLREACFDPGSVMNGTRLGGDYKLGSTVTFHCDPGYQLQGYSSLTCVMGGTNRP' A
#
# COMPACT_ATOMS: atom_id res chain seq x y z
N LYS A 1 -7.91 12.62 -17.89
CA LYS A 1 -7.62 11.16 -17.87
C LYS A 1 -7.95 10.63 -16.48
N LEU A 2 -8.81 9.62 -16.39
CA LEU A 2 -9.06 8.93 -15.12
C LEU A 2 -7.78 8.25 -14.66
N ARG A 3 -7.54 8.26 -13.36
CA ARG A 3 -6.48 7.48 -12.74
C ARG A 3 -7.10 6.21 -12.22
N GLU A 4 -6.57 5.06 -12.62
CA GLU A 4 -7.16 3.74 -12.32
C GLU A 4 -6.44 3.02 -11.18
N ALA A 5 -5.39 3.63 -10.64
CA ALA A 5 -4.53 3.08 -9.60
C ALA A 5 -4.05 4.15 -8.61
N CYS A 6 -3.89 3.76 -7.35
CA CYS A 6 -3.29 4.56 -6.28
C CYS A 6 -1.79 4.81 -6.54
N PHE A 7 -1.21 5.74 -5.77
CA PHE A 7 0.25 5.92 -5.79
C PHE A 7 0.91 4.74 -5.10
N ASP A 8 2.15 4.44 -5.50
CA ASP A 8 2.96 3.47 -4.79
C ASP A 8 3.13 3.96 -3.34
N PRO A 9 2.70 3.18 -2.33
CA PRO A 9 2.84 3.57 -0.93
C PRO A 9 4.29 3.56 -0.44
N GLY A 10 5.24 3.12 -1.27
CA GLY A 10 6.65 3.00 -0.94
C GLY A 10 6.98 1.65 -0.30
N SER A 11 8.22 1.54 0.16
CA SER A 11 8.76 0.33 0.79
C SER A 11 8.89 0.51 2.30
N VAL A 12 8.80 -0.59 3.04
CA VAL A 12 9.14 -0.63 4.47
C VAL A 12 10.64 -0.87 4.63
N MET A 13 11.28 -0.20 5.58
CA MET A 13 12.69 -0.45 5.94
C MET A 13 12.78 -1.68 6.84
N ASN A 14 13.82 -2.51 6.66
CA ASN A 14 14.04 -3.75 7.42
C ASN A 14 12.77 -4.62 7.47
N GLY A 15 12.20 -4.86 6.30
CA GLY A 15 10.96 -5.59 6.13
C GLY A 15 10.66 -5.87 4.67
N THR A 16 9.52 -6.51 4.46
CA THR A 16 9.03 -6.95 3.15
C THR A 16 7.64 -6.38 2.87
N ARG A 17 7.41 -5.97 1.63
CA ARG A 17 6.10 -5.60 1.10
C ARG A 17 5.54 -6.74 0.25
N LEU A 18 4.28 -7.09 0.46
CA LEU A 18 3.51 -8.04 -0.33
C LEU A 18 2.40 -7.32 -1.10
N GLY A 19 2.23 -7.70 -2.37
CA GLY A 19 1.38 -6.99 -3.33
C GLY A 19 2.18 -5.99 -4.19
N GLY A 20 1.75 -5.79 -5.43
CA GLY A 20 2.48 -4.95 -6.40
C GLY A 20 1.59 -4.27 -7.45
N ASP A 21 0.30 -4.60 -7.51
CA ASP A 21 -0.70 -3.85 -8.23
C ASP A 21 -1.38 -2.85 -7.29
N TYR A 22 -1.51 -1.61 -7.76
CA TYR A 22 -2.10 -0.52 -6.99
C TYR A 22 -3.47 -0.12 -7.55
N LYS A 23 -4.15 -1.03 -8.27
CA LYS A 23 -5.46 -0.76 -8.86
C LYS A 23 -6.51 -0.59 -7.75
N LEU A 24 -7.63 0.03 -8.09
CA LEU A 24 -8.75 0.15 -7.16
C LEU A 24 -9.14 -1.24 -6.60
N GLY A 25 -9.18 -1.36 -5.28
CA GLY A 25 -9.45 -2.61 -4.55
C GLY A 25 -8.21 -3.45 -4.21
N SER A 26 -7.07 -3.20 -4.85
CA SER A 26 -5.82 -3.90 -4.53
C SER A 26 -5.35 -3.56 -3.11
N THR A 27 -4.77 -4.54 -2.43
CA THR A 27 -4.25 -4.38 -1.06
C THR A 27 -2.78 -4.74 -1.01
N VAL A 28 -2.02 -3.91 -0.32
CA VAL A 28 -0.59 -4.07 -0.06
C VAL A 28 -0.41 -4.32 1.43
N THR A 29 0.41 -5.30 1.79
CA THR A 29 0.67 -5.67 3.19
C THR A 29 2.17 -5.55 3.48
N PHE A 30 2.50 -4.99 4.64
CA PHE A 30 3.86 -4.79 5.10
C PHE A 30 4.16 -5.72 6.27
N HIS A 31 5.34 -6.34 6.22
CA HIS A 31 5.88 -7.18 7.27
C HIS A 31 7.26 -6.66 7.64
N CYS A 32 7.57 -6.62 8.93
CA CYS A 32 8.92 -6.28 9.40
C CYS A 32 9.73 -7.55 9.62
N ASP A 33 11.04 -7.45 9.44
CA ASP A 33 11.97 -8.53 9.74
C ASP A 33 11.99 -8.80 11.27
N PRO A 34 12.41 -10.00 11.71
CA PRO A 34 12.48 -10.32 13.13
C PRO A 34 13.28 -9.29 13.94
N GLY A 35 12.73 -8.83 15.05
CA GLY A 35 13.32 -7.80 15.92
C GLY A 35 12.94 -6.37 15.55
N TYR A 36 12.24 -6.14 14.45
CA TYR A 36 11.69 -4.84 14.06
C TYR A 36 10.18 -4.78 14.30
N GLN A 37 9.69 -3.57 14.58
CA GLN A 37 8.26 -3.29 14.72
C GLN A 37 7.82 -2.32 13.65
N LEU A 38 6.62 -2.55 13.11
CA LEU A 38 6.07 -1.71 12.07
C LEU A 38 5.58 -0.39 12.68
N GLN A 39 6.03 0.72 12.11
CA GLN A 39 5.50 2.03 12.41
C GLN A 39 4.45 2.41 11.36
N GLY A 40 3.18 2.52 11.78
CA GLY A 40 2.06 2.83 10.90
C GLY A 40 1.18 1.62 10.61
N TYR A 41 0.61 1.57 9.41
CA TYR A 41 -0.37 0.54 9.02
C TYR A 41 0.31 -0.68 8.40
N SER A 42 -0.08 -1.88 8.84
CA SER A 42 0.37 -3.16 8.28
C SER A 42 -0.25 -3.48 6.93
N SER A 43 -1.34 -2.82 6.56
CA SER A 43 -2.01 -3.01 5.27
C SER A 43 -2.60 -1.71 4.76
N LEU A 44 -2.50 -1.49 3.45
CA LEU A 44 -3.11 -0.38 2.74
C LEU A 44 -3.94 -0.93 1.58
N THR A 45 -5.20 -0.48 1.48
CA THR A 45 -6.10 -0.84 0.38
C THR A 45 -6.35 0.39 -0.49
N CYS A 46 -6.22 0.22 -1.79
CA CYS A 46 -6.52 1.27 -2.74
C CYS A 46 -8.04 1.48 -2.84
N VAL A 47 -8.50 2.66 -2.43
CA VAL A 47 -9.93 3.02 -2.42
C VAL A 47 -10.17 4.26 -3.27
N MET A 48 -11.40 4.44 -3.74
CA MET A 48 -11.75 5.62 -4.52
C MET A 48 -11.86 6.82 -3.59
N GLY A 49 -10.94 7.77 -3.73
CA GLY A 49 -11.02 9.05 -3.03
C GLY A 49 -12.17 9.92 -3.55
N GLY A 50 -12.56 10.91 -2.77
CA GLY A 50 -13.73 11.78 -3.05
C GLY A 50 -13.64 12.62 -4.32
N THR A 51 -12.49 12.67 -4.99
CA THR A 51 -12.29 13.37 -6.27
C THR A 51 -12.31 12.44 -7.49
N ASN A 52 -12.95 11.27 -7.39
CA ASN A 52 -12.92 10.19 -8.40
C ASN A 52 -11.48 9.81 -8.79
N ARG A 53 -10.56 9.84 -7.82
CA ARG A 53 -9.17 9.42 -7.97
C ARG A 53 -8.84 8.42 -6.87
N PRO A 54 -8.35 7.23 -7.24
CA PRO A 54 -7.65 6.36 -6.31
C PRO A 54 -6.29 6.98 -5.92
#